data_AF-A0A832FTR0-F1
#
_entry.id   AF-A0A832FTR0-F1
#
_cell.length_a   1.000
_cell.length_b   1.000
_cell.length_c   1.000
_cell.angle_alpha   90.00
_cell.angle_beta   90.00
_cell.angle_gamma   90.00
#
_symmetry.space_group_name_H-M   'P 1'
#
loop_
_entity.id
_entity.type
_entity.pdbx_description
1 polymer ?
#
loop_
_entity_poly.entity_id
_entity_poly.type
_entity_poly.pdbx_seq_one_letter_code
_entity_poly.pdbx_strand_id
1 'polypeptide(L)'
;MAQIFRTVTHVDGFIALPQYEIRDNQIFRTVTHVDGYHPLPQYEIRGNEIYRTITHVDGYTALPQYEIRGNQIFRTVTHVDGFHPLAQYEIVN
;
A
#
# COMPACT_ATOMS: atom_id res chain seq x y z
N MET A 1 -7.78 -13.32 -4.78
CA MET A 1 -7.74 -12.07 -4.01
C MET A 1 -6.28 -11.83 -3.71
N ALA A 2 -5.70 -10.73 -4.20
CA ALA A 2 -4.28 -10.48 -3.98
C ALA A 2 -4.04 -9.88 -2.59
N GLN A 3 -2.93 -10.25 -1.97
CA GLN A 3 -2.46 -9.76 -0.68
C GLN A 3 -1.18 -8.93 -0.86
N ILE A 4 -0.98 -7.96 0.02
CA ILE A 4 0.19 -7.07 -0.01
C ILE A 4 1.00 -7.30 1.27
N PHE A 5 2.28 -7.64 1.09
CA PHE A 5 3.23 -7.91 2.17
C PHE A 5 4.31 -6.85 2.21
N ARG A 6 4.88 -6.61 3.39
CA ARG A 6 6.11 -5.81 3.50
C ARG A 6 7.27 -6.60 2.92
N THR A 7 8.05 -5.95 2.07
CA THR A 7 9.32 -6.51 1.61
C THR A 7 10.38 -6.43 2.72
N VAL A 8 11.51 -7.12 2.54
CA VAL A 8 12.68 -6.99 3.43
C VAL A 8 13.30 -5.59 3.42
N THR A 9 13.00 -4.78 2.41
CA THR A 9 13.46 -3.39 2.24
C THR A 9 12.42 -2.36 2.69
N HIS A 10 11.31 -2.80 3.28
CA HIS A 10 10.33 -1.89 3.85
C HIS A 10 10.96 -1.08 4.99
N VAL A 11 10.72 0.24 5.04
CA VAL A 11 11.36 1.13 6.03
C VAL A 11 11.07 0.75 7.49
N ASP A 12 9.89 0.19 7.75
CA ASP A 12 9.49 -0.30 9.08
C ASP A 12 9.83 -1.79 9.32
N GLY A 13 10.67 -2.38 8.47
CA GLY A 13 11.08 -3.78 8.55
C GLY A 13 10.09 -4.79 7.95
N PHE A 14 10.57 -6.02 7.83
CA PHE A 14 9.85 -7.15 7.23
C PHE A 14 8.77 -7.72 8.14
N ILE A 15 7.64 -8.11 7.55
CA ILE A 15 6.57 -8.86 8.23
C ILE A 15 6.05 -9.94 7.29
N ALA A 16 6.04 -11.19 7.74
CA ALA A 16 5.58 -12.37 6.97
C ALA A 16 4.05 -12.57 6.98
N LEU A 17 3.28 -11.52 7.28
CA LEU A 17 1.83 -11.52 7.32
C LEU A 17 1.30 -10.42 6.39
N PRO A 18 0.17 -10.66 5.70
CA PRO A 18 -0.38 -9.69 4.77
C PRO A 18 -0.77 -8.43 5.53
N GLN A 19 -0.34 -7.28 5.06
CA GLN A 19 -0.69 -5.99 5.63
C GLN A 19 -1.94 -5.43 4.96
N TYR A 20 -2.05 -5.61 3.65
CA TYR A 20 -3.24 -5.22 2.92
C TYR A 20 -3.76 -6.34 2.02
N GLU A 21 -4.96 -6.15 1.52
CA GLU A 21 -5.56 -6.98 0.49
C GLU A 21 -6.19 -6.10 -0.59
N ILE A 22 -6.18 -6.60 -1.82
CA ILE A 22 -6.73 -5.92 -2.99
C ILE A 22 -8.09 -6.54 -3.33
N ARG A 23 -9.12 -5.70 -3.38
CA ARG A 23 -10.48 -6.04 -3.80
C ARG A 23 -10.97 -4.95 -4.75
N ASP A 24 -11.32 -5.29 -5.98
CA ASP A 24 -11.86 -4.34 -6.98
C ASP A 24 -11.08 -3.02 -7.10
N ASN A 25 -9.75 -3.11 -7.28
CA ASN A 25 -8.81 -1.97 -7.33
C ASN A 25 -8.75 -1.11 -6.05
N GLN A 26 -9.33 -1.57 -4.95
CA GLN A 26 -9.22 -0.93 -3.65
C GLN A 26 -8.35 -1.77 -2.71
N ILE A 27 -7.60 -1.08 -1.85
CA ILE A 27 -6.65 -1.68 -0.92
C ILE A 27 -7.16 -1.49 0.51
N PHE A 28 -7.38 -2.60 1.21
CA PHE A 28 -7.92 -2.64 2.57
C PHE A 28 -6.87 -3.12 3.55
N ARG A 29 -6.90 -2.61 4.79
CA ARG A 29 -6.07 -3.16 5.88
C ARG A 29 -6.62 -4.52 6.28
N THR A 30 -5.76 -5.52 6.34
CA THR A 30 -6.12 -6.83 6.88
C THR A 30 -6.19 -6.78 8.42
N VAL A 31 -6.68 -7.86 9.03
CA VAL A 31 -6.65 -8.04 10.50
C VAL A 31 -5.22 -8.16 11.06
N THR A 32 -4.24 -8.48 10.22
CA THR A 32 -2.82 -8.59 10.58
C THR A 32 -2.01 -7.35 10.24
N HIS A 33 -2.66 -6.27 9.77
CA HIS A 33 -2.00 -4.99 9.58
C HIS A 33 -1.48 -4.46 10.93
N VAL A 34 -0.27 -3.87 10.97
CA VAL A 34 0.35 -3.40 12.22
C VAL A 34 -0.49 -2.38 13.00
N ASP A 35 -1.21 -1.52 12.29
CA ASP A 35 -2.13 -0.55 12.89
C ASP A 35 -3.57 -1.09 13.10
N GLY A 36 -3.75 -2.40 12.93
CA GLY A 36 -5.05 -3.06 13.00
C GLY A 36 -5.92 -2.93 11.74
N TYR A 37 -7.06 -3.64 11.79
CA TYR A 37 -8.04 -3.73 10.72
C TYR A 37 -8.76 -2.39 10.47
N HIS A 38 -9.13 -2.13 9.21
CA HIS A 38 -10.02 -1.04 8.84
C HIS A 38 -11.04 -1.49 7.78
N PRO A 39 -12.35 -1.27 7.98
CA PRO A 39 -13.39 -1.81 7.11
C PRO A 39 -13.54 -1.06 5.77
N LEU A 40 -13.04 0.17 5.68
CA LEU A 40 -13.10 0.99 4.46
C LEU A 40 -11.73 1.01 3.77
N PRO A 41 -11.72 1.13 2.43
CA PRO A 41 -10.48 1.11 1.66
C PRO A 41 -9.56 2.24 2.09
N GLN A 42 -8.28 1.96 2.24
CA GLN A 42 -7.27 2.97 2.57
C GLN A 42 -6.66 3.55 1.29
N TYR A 43 -6.47 2.72 0.27
CA TYR A 43 -5.95 3.19 -1.00
C TYR A 43 -6.81 2.71 -2.17
N GLU A 44 -6.65 3.39 -3.30
CA GLU A 44 -7.24 3.05 -4.59
C GLU A 44 -6.14 2.95 -5.64
N ILE A 45 -6.23 1.93 -6.49
CA ILE A 45 -5.33 1.69 -7.61
C ILE A 45 -5.95 2.32 -8.87
N ARG A 46 -5.21 3.22 -9.52
CA ARG A 46 -5.58 3.84 -10.80
C ARG A 46 -4.45 3.64 -11.79
N GLY A 47 -4.62 2.70 -12.72
CA GLY A 47 -3.52 2.24 -13.56
C GLY A 47 -2.44 1.58 -12.71
N ASN A 48 -1.20 2.07 -12.79
CA ASN A 48 -0.07 1.59 -11.98
C ASN A 48 0.18 2.44 -10.73
N GLU A 49 -0.70 3.38 -10.40
CA GLU A 49 -0.49 4.30 -9.29
C GLU A 49 -1.50 4.05 -8.17
N ILE A 50 -1.06 4.30 -6.94
CA ILE A 50 -1.83 4.05 -5.72
C ILE A 50 -2.04 5.38 -4.99
N TYR A 51 -3.29 5.72 -4.73
CA TYR A 51 -3.73 6.98 -4.12
C TYR A 51 -4.39 6.73 -2.78
N ARG A 52 -4.28 7.67 -1.83
CA ARG A 52 -5.08 7.60 -0.59
C ARG A 52 -6.54 7.90 -0.92
N THR A 53 -7.44 7.09 -0.38
CA THR A 53 -8.87 7.38 -0.43
C THR A 53 -9.24 8.47 0.58
N ILE A 54 -10.48 8.95 0.52
CA ILE A 54 -11.01 9.87 1.54
C ILE A 54 -11.14 9.23 2.94
N THR A 55 -11.16 7.90 2.99
CA THR A 55 -11.26 7.11 4.22
C THR A 55 -9.91 6.64 4.73
N HIS A 56 -8.80 7.06 4.11
CA HIS A 56 -7.47 6.80 4.61
C HIS A 56 -7.26 7.49 5.98
N VAL A 57 -6.66 6.80 6.94
CA VAL A 57 -6.48 7.31 8.32
C VAL A 57 -5.72 8.65 8.40
N ASP A 58 -4.73 8.84 7.52
CA ASP A 58 -3.96 10.10 7.41
C ASP A 58 -4.60 11.14 6.47
N GLY A 59 -5.85 10.92 6.04
CA GLY A 59 -6.57 11.79 5.11
C GLY A 59 -6.26 11.58 3.63
N TYR A 60 -7.03 12.28 2.80
CA TYR A 60 -6.99 12.21 1.34
C TYR A 60 -5.79 12.93 0.74
N THR A 61 -5.28 12.41 -0.39
CA THR A 61 -4.40 13.16 -1.28
C THR A 61 -4.72 12.85 -2.75
N ALA A 62 -4.65 13.88 -3.59
CA ALA A 62 -4.85 13.75 -5.04
C ALA A 62 -3.59 13.30 -5.78
N LEU A 63 -2.45 13.18 -5.10
CA LEU A 63 -1.18 12.76 -5.67
C LEU A 63 -0.92 11.28 -5.38
N PRO A 64 -0.28 10.54 -6.31
CA PRO A 64 0.02 9.14 -6.09
C PRO A 64 1.00 9.01 -4.92
N GLN A 65 0.76 8.07 -4.01
CA GLN A 65 1.66 7.78 -2.90
C GLN A 65 2.60 6.63 -3.26
N TYR A 66 2.09 5.65 -4.00
CA TYR A 66 2.91 4.54 -4.46
C TYR A 66 2.71 4.27 -5.95
N GLU A 67 3.67 3.57 -6.54
CA GLU A 67 3.65 3.07 -7.91
C GLU A 67 3.87 1.55 -7.90
N ILE A 68 3.10 0.84 -8.71
CA ILE A 68 3.20 -0.60 -8.95
C ILE A 68 4.11 -0.82 -10.15
N ARG A 69 5.17 -1.61 -9.97
CA ARG A 69 6.09 -2.07 -11.02
C ARG A 69 6.17 -3.59 -10.99
N GLY A 70 5.45 -4.26 -11.89
CA GLY A 70 5.22 -5.70 -11.79
C GLY A 70 4.44 -6.04 -10.53
N ASN A 71 4.99 -6.90 -9.67
CA ASN A 71 4.38 -7.26 -8.38
C ASN A 71 4.92 -6.42 -7.20
N GLN A 72 5.75 -5.42 -7.45
CA GLN A 72 6.38 -4.61 -6.41
C GLN A 72 5.78 -3.22 -6.33
N ILE A 73 5.71 -2.67 -5.12
CA ILE A 73 5.13 -1.36 -4.83
C ILE A 73 6.24 -0.45 -4.26
N PHE A 74 6.43 0.72 -4.89
CA PHE A 74 7.47 1.69 -4.57
C PHE A 74 6.85 3.01 -4.11
N ARG A 75 7.53 3.75 -3.22
CA ARG A 75 7.12 5.12 -2.87
C ARG A 75 7.40 6.04 -4.05
N THR A 76 6.41 6.86 -4.41
CA THR A 76 6.62 7.94 -5.39
C THR A 76 7.35 9.12 -4.75
N VAL A 77 7.76 10.08 -5.58
CA VAL A 77 8.32 11.35 -5.09
C VAL A 77 7.30 12.22 -4.32
N THR A 78 6.01 11.95 -4.50
CA THR A 78 4.90 12.64 -3.83
C THR A 78 4.39 11.88 -2.61
N HIS A 79 5.03 10.77 -2.23
CA HIS A 79 4.74 10.09 -0.97
C HIS A 79 5.00 11.02 0.22
N VAL A 80 4.13 11.03 1.23
CA VAL A 80 4.23 11.95 2.38
C VAL A 80 5.54 11.82 3.16
N ASP A 81 6.09 10.61 3.25
CA ASP A 81 7.40 10.35 3.89
C ASP A 81 8.58 10.45 2.90
N GLY A 82 8.35 10.99 1.71
CA GLY A 82 9.33 11.10 0.64
C GLY A 82 9.57 9.82 -0.17
N PHE A 83 10.38 9.98 -1.21
CA PHE A 83 10.75 8.92 -2.16
C PHE A 83 11.60 7.83 -1.51
N HIS A 84 11.42 6.58 -1.97
CA HIS A 84 12.30 5.47 -1.63
C HIS A 84 12.60 4.60 -2.87
N PRO A 85 13.88 4.32 -3.19
CA PRO A 85 14.26 3.66 -4.43
C PRO A 85 14.00 2.15 -4.45
N LEU A 86 13.88 1.52 -3.29
CA LEU A 86 13.60 0.09 -3.16
C LEU A 86 12.12 -0.16 -2.90
N ALA A 87 11.65 -1.32 -3.36
CA ALA A 87 10.29 -1.79 -3.13
C ALA A 87 9.97 -1.74 -1.63
N GLN A 88 8.78 -1.26 -1.30
CA GLN A 88 8.27 -1.26 0.07
C GLN A 88 7.36 -2.45 0.28
N TYR A 89 6.49 -2.73 -0.69
CA TYR A 89 5.58 -3.86 -0.61
C TYR A 89 5.65 -4.76 -1.85
N GLU A 90 5.14 -5.98 -1.69
CA GLU A 90 4.99 -6.97 -2.75
C GLU A 90 3.55 -7.48 -2.78
N ILE A 91 3.01 -7.64 -3.98
CA ILE A 91 1.69 -8.19 -4.28
C ILE A 91 1.83 -9.69 -4.53
N VAL A 92 1.09 -10.50 -3.77
CA VAL A 92 1.04 -11.96 -3.86
C VAL A 92 -0.39 -12.40 -4.13
N ASN A 93 -0.61 -13.27 -5.12
CA ASN A 93 -1.94 -13.77 -5.51
C ASN A 93 -2.40 -14.97 -4.70
#